data_AF-A0A0G1VFH2-F1
#
_entry.id   AF-A0A0G1VFH2-F1
#
_cell.length_a   1.000
_cell.length_b   1.000
_cell.length_c   1.000
_cell.angle_alpha   90.00
_cell.angle_beta   90.00
_cell.angle_gamma   90.00
#
_symmetry.space_group_name_H-M   'P 1'
#
loop_
_entity.id
_entity.type
_entity.pdbx_description
1 polymer ?
#
loop_
_entity_poly.entity_id
_entity_poly.type
_entity_poly.pdbx_seq_one_letter_code
_entity_poly.pdbx_strand_id
1 'polypeptide(L)'
;MFESKDGAYFLFDIKTAKPNAGGFKELKRTLLEWVAVVLANKPDANINTFIAIPYNPYEPEPYTRWTMRGMLDLENELKVADEFWDFLGGKNTYKDLLDCFERVGIELRDEIDVYFKRFNKK
;
A
#
# COMPACT_ATOMS: atom_id res chain seq x y z
N MET A 1 6.44 7.84 -7.58
CA MET A 1 7.50 8.65 -6.96
C MET A 1 6.94 10.02 -6.70
N PHE A 2 7.10 10.55 -5.49
CA PHE A 2 6.90 11.97 -5.23
C PHE A 2 8.08 12.53 -4.43
N GLU A 3 8.27 13.83 -4.53
CA GLU A 3 9.29 14.59 -3.81
C GLU A 3 8.60 15.40 -2.70
N SER A 4 9.08 15.30 -1.46
CA SER A 4 8.59 16.14 -0.38
C SER A 4 9.05 17.58 -0.55
N LYS A 5 8.43 18.50 0.20
CA LYS A 5 8.87 19.91 0.24
C LYS A 5 10.32 20.06 0.69
N ASP A 6 10.82 19.10 1.47
CA ASP A 6 12.18 19.08 2.00
C ASP A 6 13.18 18.39 1.03
N GLY A 7 12.74 18.01 -0.18
CA GLY A 7 13.59 17.45 -1.22
C GLY A 7 13.86 15.94 -1.10
N ALA A 8 13.15 15.22 -0.22
CA ALA A 8 13.27 13.78 -0.09
C ALA A 8 12.35 13.05 -1.11
N TYR A 9 12.87 12.01 -1.74
CA TYR A 9 12.14 11.19 -2.70
C TYR A 9 11.51 9.99 -2.00
N PHE A 10 10.22 9.76 -2.26
CA PHE A 10 9.47 8.62 -1.76
C PHE A 10 8.95 7.78 -2.94
N LEU A 11 9.33 6.52 -2.97
CA LEU A 11 8.99 5.57 -4.02
C LEU A 11 8.25 4.38 -3.41
N PHE A 12 7.08 4.07 -3.96
CA PHE A 12 6.20 3.04 -3.45
C PHE A 12 5.94 1.98 -4.52
N ASP A 13 6.14 0.72 -4.16
CA ASP A 13 5.65 -0.41 -4.92
C ASP A 13 4.40 -0.97 -4.22
N ILE A 14 3.23 -0.72 -4.80
CA ILE A 14 1.95 -1.13 -4.22
C ILE A 14 1.69 -2.61 -4.55
N LYS A 15 1.43 -3.42 -3.52
CA LYS A 15 1.13 -4.85 -3.64
C LYS A 15 -0.21 -5.21 -3.03
N THR A 16 -0.71 -6.36 -3.47
CA THR A 16 -1.87 -7.01 -2.85
C THR A 16 -1.48 -7.62 -1.50
N ALA A 17 -2.51 -7.89 -0.69
CA ALA A 17 -2.41 -8.21 0.73
C ALA A 17 -1.66 -9.49 1.11
N LYS A 18 -1.25 -10.34 0.15
CA LYS A 18 -0.49 -11.56 0.41
C LYS A 18 0.55 -11.78 -0.70
N PRO A 19 1.73 -11.15 -0.60
CA PRO A 19 2.79 -11.42 -1.56
C PRO A 19 3.26 -12.88 -1.42
N ASN A 20 3.48 -13.54 -2.54
CA ASN A 20 4.02 -14.91 -2.56
C ASN A 20 5.47 -14.92 -2.05
N ALA A 21 5.84 -15.94 -1.28
CA ALA A 21 7.18 -16.05 -0.68
C ALA A 21 8.34 -16.00 -1.69
N GLY A 22 8.14 -16.53 -2.90
CA GLY A 22 9.12 -16.44 -3.99
C GLY A 22 9.32 -15.03 -4.57
N GLY A 23 8.42 -14.08 -4.29
CA GLY A 23 8.44 -12.73 -4.85
C GLY A 23 9.30 -11.73 -4.07
N PHE A 24 9.72 -12.02 -2.83
CA PHE A 24 10.37 -11.01 -1.97
C PHE A 24 11.75 -10.56 -2.45
N LYS A 25 12.52 -11.48 -3.05
CA LYS A 25 13.81 -11.13 -3.65
C LYS A 25 13.63 -10.11 -4.78
N GLU A 26 12.58 -10.28 -5.59
CA GLU A 26 12.27 -9.37 -6.68
C GLU A 26 11.75 -8.02 -6.16
N LEU A 27 10.98 -8.02 -5.06
CA LEU A 27 10.62 -6.77 -4.38
C LEU A 27 11.85 -6.00 -3.92
N LYS A 28 12.76 -6.65 -3.17
CA LYS A 28 13.98 -6.00 -2.70
C LYS A 28 14.86 -5.52 -3.86
N ARG A 29 15.00 -6.32 -4.92
CA ARG A 29 15.72 -5.93 -6.14
C ARG A 29 15.11 -4.67 -6.75
N THR A 30 13.79 -4.62 -6.91
CA THR A 30 13.08 -3.46 -7.46
C THR A 30 13.37 -2.20 -6.64
N LEU A 31 13.29 -2.29 -5.30
CA LEU A 31 13.60 -1.16 -4.43
C LEU A 31 15.04 -0.66 -4.62
N LEU A 32 16.02 -1.57 -4.67
CA LEU A 32 17.44 -1.24 -4.84
C LEU A 32 17.75 -0.68 -6.24
N GLU A 33 17.12 -1.22 -7.29
CA GLU A 33 17.27 -0.72 -8.65
C GLU A 33 16.76 0.71 -8.79
N TRP A 34 15.64 1.03 -8.15
CA TRP A 34 15.14 2.41 -8.11
C TRP A 34 16.11 3.35 -7.39
N VAL A 35 16.67 2.93 -6.25
CA VAL A 35 17.70 3.71 -5.56
C VAL A 35 18.90 3.94 -6.49
N ALA A 36 19.40 2.90 -7.16
CA ALA A 36 20.53 3.01 -8.07
C ALA A 36 20.27 3.98 -9.23
N VAL A 37 19.08 3.91 -9.86
CA VAL A 37 18.69 4.78 -10.98
C VAL A 37 18.60 6.24 -10.55
N VAL A 38 18.04 6.52 -9.37
CA VAL A 38 17.96 7.89 -8.86
C VAL A 38 19.35 8.42 -8.50
N LEU A 39 20.15 7.64 -7.78
CA LEU A 39 21.51 8.03 -7.38
C LEU A 39 22.47 8.19 -8.55
N ALA A 40 22.28 7.44 -9.64
CA ALA A 40 23.06 7.62 -10.86
C ALA A 40 22.88 9.02 -11.48
N ASN A 41 21.71 9.64 -11.31
CA ASN A 41 21.41 10.99 -11.79
C ASN A 41 21.60 12.06 -10.71
N LYS A 42 21.34 11.73 -9.44
CA LYS A 42 21.41 12.63 -8.28
C LYS A 42 22.10 11.91 -7.10
N PRO A 43 23.45 11.91 -7.05
CA PRO A 43 24.21 11.12 -6.07
C PRO A 43 23.93 11.44 -4.61
N ASP A 44 23.50 12.67 -4.31
CA ASP A 44 23.23 13.13 -2.95
C ASP A 44 21.73 13.13 -2.60
N ALA A 45 20.89 12.50 -3.42
CA ALA A 45 19.44 12.46 -3.18
C ALA A 45 19.10 11.64 -1.92
N ASN A 46 18.23 12.20 -1.06
CA ASN A 46 17.61 11.46 0.03
C ASN A 46 16.45 10.63 -0.52
N ILE A 47 16.61 9.30 -0.58
CA ILE A 47 15.66 8.39 -1.23
C ILE A 47 15.12 7.40 -0.21
N ASN A 48 13.80 7.23 -0.21
CA ASN A 48 13.08 6.30 0.64
C ASN A 48 12.20 5.41 -0.24
N THR A 49 12.39 4.10 -0.15
CA THR A 49 11.69 3.09 -0.94
C THR A 49 10.85 2.20 -0.04
N PHE A 50 9.61 1.92 -0.45
CA PHE A 50 8.66 1.16 0.36
C PHE A 50 7.87 0.17 -0.50
N ILE A 51 7.58 -0.97 0.09
CA ILE A 51 6.46 -1.81 -0.29
C ILE A 51 5.23 -1.30 0.46
N ALA A 52 4.15 -1.03 -0.27
CA ALA A 52 2.88 -0.58 0.30
C ALA A 52 1.81 -1.65 0.11
N ILE A 53 1.08 -1.96 1.18
CA ILE A 53 -0.10 -2.83 1.13
C ILE A 53 -1.32 -1.98 1.52
N PRO A 54 -2.30 -1.75 0.62
CA PRO A 54 -3.36 -0.78 0.85
C PRO A 54 -4.32 -1.10 2.02
N TYR A 55 -4.40 -2.35 2.46
CA TYR A 55 -5.28 -2.78 3.54
C TYR A 55 -4.73 -4.01 4.27
N ASN A 56 -5.16 -4.21 5.52
CA ASN A 56 -4.84 -5.38 6.31
C ASN A 56 -5.90 -6.47 6.10
N PRO A 57 -5.59 -7.63 5.48
CA PRO A 57 -6.54 -8.71 5.29
C PRO A 57 -6.82 -9.50 6.58
N TYR A 58 -6.08 -9.23 7.66
CA TYR A 58 -6.20 -9.93 8.94
C TYR A 58 -6.98 -9.11 9.98
N GLU A 59 -7.47 -7.92 9.61
CA GLU A 59 -8.19 -7.02 10.51
C GLU A 59 -9.28 -7.76 11.32
N PRO A 60 -9.38 -7.55 12.66
CA PRO A 60 -8.64 -6.58 13.48
C PRO A 60 -7.26 -7.04 13.96
N GLU A 61 -6.82 -8.23 13.56
CA GLU A 61 -5.52 -8.76 13.98
C GLU A 61 -4.38 -8.05 13.23
N PRO A 62 -3.22 -7.82 13.89
CA PRO A 62 -2.06 -7.22 13.24
C PRO A 62 -1.59 -8.00 12.02
N TYR A 63 -1.17 -7.28 10.99
CA TYR A 63 -0.61 -7.90 9.78
C TYR A 63 0.61 -8.77 10.11
N THR A 64 0.54 -10.07 9.82
CA THR A 64 1.64 -10.98 10.16
C THR A 64 2.78 -10.90 9.16
N ARG A 65 3.91 -10.32 9.56
CA ARG A 65 5.07 -10.06 8.70
C ARG A 65 6.06 -11.24 8.54
N TRP A 66 5.66 -12.46 8.93
CA TRP A 66 6.59 -13.59 9.11
C TRP A 66 7.26 -14.07 7.81
N THR A 67 6.55 -14.02 6.68
CA THR A 67 7.08 -14.44 5.38
C THR A 67 8.13 -13.48 4.83
N MET A 68 8.20 -12.24 5.33
CA MET A 68 9.08 -11.18 4.83
C MET A 68 10.37 -10.99 5.65
N ARG A 69 10.51 -11.69 6.77
CA ARG A 69 11.67 -11.55 7.67
C ARG A 69 12.97 -11.97 6.96
N GLY A 70 13.96 -11.09 6.97
CA GLY A 70 15.32 -11.34 6.47
C GLY A 70 15.66 -10.75 5.10
N MET A 71 14.66 -10.36 4.29
CA MET A 71 14.89 -9.74 2.97
C MET A 71 14.53 -8.25 2.91
N LEU A 72 13.48 -7.86 3.62
CA LEU A 72 13.03 -6.47 3.74
C LEU A 72 13.23 -6.00 5.19
N ASP A 73 13.61 -4.74 5.34
CA ASP A 73 13.49 -4.04 6.62
C ASP A 73 12.01 -3.73 6.83
N LEU A 74 11.34 -4.52 7.66
CA LEU A 74 9.89 -4.46 7.83
C LEU A 74 9.41 -3.22 8.58
N GLU A 75 10.31 -2.53 9.29
CA GLU A 75 9.97 -1.32 10.02
C GLU A 75 10.07 -0.10 9.11
N ASN A 76 11.06 -0.09 8.21
CA ASN A 76 11.35 1.07 7.37
C ASN A 76 10.90 0.93 5.90
N GLU A 77 10.76 -0.29 5.37
CA GLU A 77 10.47 -0.55 3.94
C GLU A 77 9.07 -1.13 3.70
N LEU A 78 8.25 -1.33 4.73
CA LEU A 78 6.88 -1.82 4.60
C LEU A 78 5.89 -0.86 5.24
N LYS A 79 4.83 -0.50 4.51
CA LYS A 79 3.70 0.25 5.04
C LYS A 79 2.41 -0.48 4.74
N VAL A 80 1.64 -0.84 5.76
CA VAL A 80 0.36 -1.56 5.63
C VAL A 80 -0.78 -0.68 6.09
N ALA A 81 -1.87 -0.63 5.31
CA ALA A 81 -3.13 0.02 5.68
C ALA A 81 -2.93 1.48 6.15
N ASP A 82 -3.21 1.77 7.42
CA ASP A 82 -3.05 3.07 8.04
C ASP A 82 -1.62 3.61 7.94
N GLU A 83 -0.60 2.77 8.13
CA GLU A 83 0.80 3.18 7.96
C GLU A 83 1.08 3.76 6.56
N PHE A 84 0.39 3.27 5.53
CA PHE A 84 0.56 3.74 4.15
C PHE A 84 -0.28 4.98 3.87
N TRP A 85 -1.58 4.92 4.14
CA TRP A 85 -2.49 6.02 3.80
C TRP A 85 -2.26 7.24 4.67
N ASP A 86 -1.99 7.07 5.97
CA ASP A 86 -1.70 8.18 6.86
C ASP A 86 -0.34 8.81 6.57
N PHE A 87 0.60 8.03 6.03
CA PHE A 87 1.86 8.57 5.52
C PHE A 87 1.64 9.51 4.33
N LEU A 88 0.69 9.19 3.44
CA LEU A 88 0.40 9.99 2.25
C LEU A 88 -0.47 11.22 2.53
N GLY A 89 -1.57 11.04 3.27
CA GLY A 89 -2.59 12.07 3.47
C GLY A 89 -2.58 12.74 4.84
N GLY A 90 -1.77 12.22 5.78
CA GLY A 90 -1.76 12.64 7.18
C GLY A 90 -2.64 11.75 8.07
N LYS A 91 -2.56 11.98 9.37
CA LYS A 91 -3.24 11.16 10.39
C LYS A 91 -4.73 11.01 10.11
N ASN A 92 -5.25 9.80 10.28
CA ASN A 92 -6.64 9.37 10.04
C ASN A 92 -7.07 9.29 8.56
N THR A 93 -6.18 9.50 7.59
CA THR A 93 -6.54 9.38 6.17
C THR A 93 -7.10 8.01 5.83
N TYR A 94 -6.55 6.94 6.40
CA TYR A 94 -7.08 5.60 6.16
C TYR A 94 -8.51 5.45 6.64
N LYS A 95 -8.81 6.01 7.82
CA LYS A 95 -10.15 5.99 8.38
C LYS A 95 -11.12 6.79 7.50
N ASP A 96 -10.74 8.00 7.11
CA ASP A 96 -11.56 8.85 6.24
C ASP A 96 -11.87 8.15 4.89
N LEU A 97 -10.89 7.40 4.36
CA LEU A 97 -11.08 6.58 3.16
C LEU A 97 -12.11 5.47 3.39
N LEU A 98 -12.02 4.73 4.49
CA LEU A 98 -12.99 3.68 4.86
C LEU A 98 -14.39 4.26 5.06
N ASP A 99 -14.51 5.38 5.77
CA ASP A 99 -15.78 6.07 6.01
C ASP A 99 -16.42 6.52 4.68
N CYS A 100 -15.61 6.96 3.70
CA CYS A 100 -16.10 7.29 2.36
C CYS A 100 -16.66 6.05 1.64
N PHE A 101 -15.96 4.92 1.68
CA PHE A 101 -16.44 3.67 1.08
C PHE A 101 -17.73 3.17 1.74
N GLU A 102 -17.82 3.23 3.06
CA GLU A 102 -19.02 2.84 3.80
C GLU A 102 -20.21 3.71 3.41
N ARG A 103 -20.04 5.04 3.43
CA ARG A 103 -21.11 5.99 3.07
C ARG A 103 -21.63 5.74 1.65
N VAL A 104 -20.72 5.64 0.67
CA VAL A 104 -21.11 5.40 -0.73
C VAL A 104 -21.73 4.02 -0.90
N GLY A 105 -21.22 3.01 -0.18
CA GLY A 105 -21.78 1.65 -0.19
C GLY A 105 -23.21 1.59 0.34
N ILE A 106 -23.54 2.37 1.38
CA ILE A 106 -24.90 2.50 1.92
C ILE A 106 -25.80 3.22 0.90
N GLU A 107 -25.34 4.32 0.31
CA GLU A 107 -26.11 5.11 -0.65
C GLU A 107 -26.45 4.32 -1.91
N LEU A 108 -25.49 3.56 -2.44
CA LEU A 108 -25.66 2.76 -3.66
C LEU A 108 -26.30 1.39 -3.41
N ARG A 109 -26.66 1.06 -2.16
CA ARG A 109 -27.09 -0.29 -1.79
C ARG A 109 -28.28 -0.77 -2.62
N ASP A 110 -29.30 0.08 -2.75
CA ASP A 110 -30.51 -0.26 -3.49
C ASP A 110 -30.24 -0.48 -4.98
N GLU A 111 -29.37 0.36 -5.58
CA GLU A 111 -28.98 0.23 -6.99
C GLU A 111 -28.21 -1.09 -7.24
N ILE A 112 -27.29 -1.42 -6.34
CA ILE A 112 -26.53 -2.67 -6.37
C ILE A 112 -27.48 -3.87 -6.26
N ASP A 113 -28.41 -3.85 -5.30
CA ASP A 113 -29.39 -4.92 -5.11
C ASP A 113 -30.32 -5.06 -6.34
N VAL A 114 -30.75 -3.95 -6.95
CA VAL A 114 -31.52 -3.95 -8.21
C VAL A 114 -30.72 -4.58 -9.35
N TYR A 115 -29.45 -4.21 -9.52
CA TYR A 115 -28.58 -4.78 -10.54
C TYR A 115 -28.44 -6.30 -10.37
N PHE A 116 -28.19 -6.79 -9.15
CA PHE A 116 -27.97 -8.22 -8.93
C PHE A 116 -29.24 -9.08 -9.06
N LYS A 117 -30.45 -8.52 -8.90
CA LYS A 117 -31.72 -9.25 -9.15
C LYS A 117 -31.80 -9.85 -10.55
N ARG A 118 -31.12 -9.30 -11.56
CA ARG A 118 -31.14 -9.82 -12.93
C ARG A 118 -30.52 -11.21 -13.06
N PHE A 119 -29.63 -11.59 -12.15
CA PHE A 119 -28.97 -12.90 -12.12
C PHE A 119 -29.73 -13.95 -11.28
N ASN A 120 -30.76 -13.53 -10.54
CA ASN A 120 -31.59 -14.42 -9.72
C ASN A 120 -32.78 -15.02 -10.49
N LYS A 121 -32.86 -14.80 -11.81
CA LYS A 121 -33.86 -15.46 -12.66
C LYS A 121 -33.34 -16.86 -13.01
N LYS A 122 -33.89 -17.87 -12.32
CA LYS A 122 -33.91 -19.25 -12.83
C LYS A 122 -34.69 -19.33 -14.13
#